data_AF-A0A6A8PYV0-F1
#
_entry.id   AF-A0A6A8PYV0-F1
#
_cell.length_a   1.000
_cell.length_b   1.000
_cell.length_c   1.000
_cell.angle_alpha   90.00
_cell.angle_beta   90.00
_cell.angle_gamma   90.00
#
_symmetry.space_group_name_H-M   'P 1'
#
loop_
_entity.id
_entity.type
_entity.pdbx_description
1 polymer ?
#
loop_
_entity_poly.entity_id
_entity_poly.type
_entity_poly.pdbx_seq_one_letter_code
_entity_poly.pdbx_strand_id
1 'polypeptide(L)'
;MLLNKFLYYFLISNSQKFYVESSTYPKFENKIFDNFLIPIPHISIQNKIVEILDKLETYTRDIQSGLPLEIDLRKKQYEYYRDKLLDFKDLAGGGIK
;
A
#
# COMPACT_ATOMS: atom_id res chain seq x y z
N MET A 1 9.15 23.93 -14.84
CA MET A 1 9.98 23.12 -13.91
C MET A 1 9.21 21.85 -13.58
N LEU A 2 9.86 20.68 -13.61
CA LEU A 2 9.24 19.36 -13.36
C LEU A 2 9.53 18.93 -11.91
N LEU A 3 8.53 18.42 -11.20
CA LEU A 3 8.70 17.91 -9.84
C LEU A 3 9.12 16.43 -9.86
N ASN A 4 10.21 16.10 -9.19
CA ASN A 4 10.73 14.71 -9.13
C ASN A 4 9.71 13.71 -8.55
N LYS A 5 8.99 14.12 -7.50
CA LYS A 5 7.93 13.28 -6.91
C LYS A 5 6.78 13.02 -7.87
N PHE A 6 6.43 14.00 -8.71
CA PHE A 6 5.39 13.80 -9.73
C PHE A 6 5.85 12.76 -10.75
N LEU A 7 7.09 12.86 -11.22
CA LEU A 7 7.68 11.89 -12.14
C LEU A 7 7.70 10.48 -11.53
N TYR A 8 8.11 10.36 -10.27
CA TYR A 8 8.11 9.10 -9.52
C TYR A 8 6.72 8.44 -9.53
N TYR A 9 5.69 9.16 -9.09
CA TYR A 9 4.33 8.63 -9.06
C TYR A 9 3.80 8.29 -10.46
N PHE A 10 4.10 9.13 -11.46
CA PHE A 10 3.67 8.91 -12.83
C PHE A 10 4.29 7.64 -13.44
N LEU A 11 5.59 7.42 -13.23
CA LEU A 11 6.29 6.23 -13.72
C LEU A 11 5.80 4.96 -13.02
N ILE A 12 5.60 4.99 -11.70
CA ILE A 12 5.06 3.84 -10.97
C ILE A 12 3.66 3.49 -11.46
N SER A 13 2.78 4.49 -11.62
CA SER A 13 1.42 4.27 -12.09
C SER A 13 1.36 3.70 -13.51
N ASN A 14 2.39 3.95 -14.33
CA ASN A 14 2.47 3.43 -15.71
C ASN A 14 3.44 2.25 -15.83
N SER A 15 3.98 1.75 -14.72
CA SER A 15 5.05 0.74 -14.72
C SER A 15 4.68 -0.51 -15.52
N GLN A 16 3.43 -0.96 -15.40
CA GLN A 16 2.89 -2.12 -16.14
C GLN A 16 3.04 -1.99 -17.65
N LYS A 17 2.95 -0.77 -18.22
CA LYS A 17 3.03 -0.54 -19.66
C LYS A 17 4.42 -0.81 -20.23
N PHE A 18 5.45 -0.80 -19.39
CA PHE A 18 6.82 -1.10 -19.79
C PHE A 18 7.12 -2.60 -19.76
N TYR A 19 6.22 -3.42 -19.21
CA TYR A 19 6.34 -4.87 -19.22
C TYR A 19 5.69 -5.44 -20.48
N VAL A 20 6.48 -6.21 -21.23
CA VAL A 20 5.98 -7.04 -22.32
C VAL A 20 5.98 -8.49 -21.85
N GLU A 21 4.79 -9.10 -21.82
CA GLU A 21 4.67 -10.52 -21.52
C GLU A 21 5.30 -11.34 -22.66
N SER A 22 6.20 -12.25 -22.30
CA SER A 22 6.78 -13.21 -23.24
C SER A 22 6.69 -14.61 -22.67
N SER A 23 6.71 -15.62 -23.54
CA SER A 23 6.52 -17.03 -23.17
C SER A 23 7.60 -17.61 -22.24
N THR A 24 8.73 -16.92 -22.09
CA THR A 24 9.84 -17.37 -21.21
C THR A 24 9.93 -16.54 -19.94
N TYR A 25 9.96 -15.22 -20.06
CA TYR A 25 10.00 -14.28 -18.95
C TYR A 25 9.59 -12.88 -19.42
N PRO A 26 8.97 -12.07 -18.56
CA PRO A 26 8.64 -10.68 -18.91
C PRO A 26 9.91 -9.89 -19.25
N LYS A 27 9.82 -9.03 -20.26
CA LYS A 27 10.95 -8.22 -20.74
C LYS A 27 10.57 -6.75 -20.78
N PHE A 28 11.56 -5.89 -20.56
CA PHE A 28 11.46 -4.47 -20.82
C PHE A 28 11.93 -4.19 -22.24
N GLU A 29 11.11 -3.49 -23.03
CA GLU A 29 11.46 -3.13 -24.41
C GLU A 29 11.77 -1.64 -24.52
N ASN A 30 12.99 -1.32 -24.97
CA ASN A 30 13.47 0.07 -25.11
C ASN A 30 12.59 0.91 -26.04
N LYS A 31 12.02 0.30 -27.09
CA LYS A 31 11.12 1.00 -28.02
C LYS A 31 9.87 1.57 -27.35
N ILE A 32 9.42 0.95 -26.25
CA ILE A 32 8.28 1.47 -25.48
C ILE A 32 8.71 2.72 -24.73
N PHE A 33 9.90 2.72 -24.13
CA PHE A 33 10.46 3.89 -23.45
C PHE A 33 10.71 5.06 -24.40
N ASP A 34 11.25 4.80 -25.59
CA ASP A 34 11.56 5.84 -26.58
C ASP A 34 10.32 6.58 -27.07
N ASN A 35 9.17 5.89 -27.12
CA ASN A 35 7.89 6.45 -27.56
C ASN A 35 6.99 6.90 -26.39
N PHE A 36 7.44 6.77 -25.15
CA PHE A 36 6.62 7.07 -23.98
C PHE A 36 6.60 8.57 -23.67
N LEU A 37 5.46 9.20 -23.93
CA LEU A 37 5.26 10.63 -23.66
C LEU A 37 4.80 10.87 -22.23
N ILE A 38 5.52 11.73 -21.52
CA ILE A 38 5.18 12.17 -20.16
C ILE A 38 4.47 13.53 -20.27
N PRO A 39 3.19 13.64 -19.88
CA PRO A 39 2.52 14.92 -19.82
C PRO A 39 3.10 15.74 -18.66
N ILE A 40 3.56 16.95 -18.95
CA ILE A 40 4.11 17.88 -17.95
C ILE A 40 3.09 19.01 -17.74
N PRO A 41 2.14 18.87 -16.80
CA PRO A 41 1.17 19.92 -16.50
C PRO A 41 1.84 21.09 -15.77
N HIS A 42 1.10 22.18 -15.56
CA HIS A 42 1.61 23.34 -14.81
C HIS A 42 1.99 22.96 -13.35
N ILE A 43 2.99 23.65 -12.77
CA ILE A 43 3.58 23.28 -11.48
C ILE A 43 2.56 23.19 -10.33
N SER A 44 1.55 24.06 -10.34
CA SER A 44 0.47 24.04 -9.34
C SER A 44 -0.32 22.72 -9.36
N ILE A 45 -0.55 22.16 -10.55
CA ILE A 45 -1.25 20.89 -10.72
C ILE A 45 -0.34 19.73 -10.28
N GLN A 46 0.94 19.77 -10.64
CA GLN A 46 1.91 18.76 -10.19
C GLN A 46 1.95 18.68 -8.66
N ASN A 47 2.01 19.82 -7.97
CA ASN A 47 2.03 19.88 -6.52
C ASN A 47 0.75 19.29 -5.90
N LYS A 48 -0.43 19.63 -6.42
CA LYS A 48 -1.70 19.06 -5.94
C LYS A 48 -1.74 17.54 -6.09
N ILE A 49 -1.29 17.03 -7.24
CA ILE A 49 -1.23 15.58 -7.49
C ILE A 49 -0.32 14.92 -6.46
N VAL A 50 0.89 15.47 -6.28
CA VAL A 50 1.87 14.92 -5.33
C VAL A 50 1.36 14.98 -3.90
N GLU A 51 0.70 16.06 -3.48
CA GLU A 51 0.15 16.17 -2.13
C GLU A 51 -0.89 15.08 -1.84
N ILE A 52 -1.78 14.81 -2.80
CA ILE A 52 -2.80 13.77 -2.65
C ILE A 52 -2.14 12.38 -2.59
N LEU A 53 -1.19 12.11 -3.47
CA LEU A 53 -0.51 10.82 -3.55
C LEU A 53 0.40 10.57 -2.34
N ASP A 54 1.12 11.59 -1.86
CA ASP A 54 1.93 11.52 -0.64
C ASP A 54 1.04 11.16 0.58
N LYS A 55 -0.15 11.78 0.68
CA LYS A 55 -1.12 11.45 1.75
C LYS A 55 -1.57 9.99 1.67
N LEU A 56 -1.96 9.52 0.50
CA LEU A 56 -2.38 8.13 0.30
C LEU A 56 -1.25 7.12 0.57
N GLU A 57 -0.04 7.43 0.12
CA GLU A 57 1.14 6.61 0.37
C GLU A 57 1.43 6.51 1.87
N THR A 58 1.35 7.64 2.59
CA THR A 58 1.53 7.66 4.05
C THR A 58 0.50 6.77 4.75
N TYR A 59 -0.78 6.84 4.38
CA TYR A 59 -1.80 6.00 5.00
C TYR A 59 -1.64 4.50 4.72
N THR A 60 -1.05 4.12 3.57
CA THR A 60 -1.00 2.74 3.12
C THR A 60 0.32 2.03 3.39
N ARG A 61 1.45 2.75 3.29
CA ARG A 61 2.80 2.17 3.36
C ARG A 61 3.56 2.49 4.64
N ASP A 62 3.09 3.46 5.43
CA ASP A 62 3.73 3.73 6.71
C ASP A 62 3.51 2.52 7.64
N ILE A 63 4.59 2.05 8.26
CA ILE A 63 4.58 0.92 9.19
C ILE A 63 4.37 1.43 10.62
N GLN A 64 4.76 2.68 10.89
CA GLN A 64 4.63 3.34 12.19
C GLN A 64 3.33 4.12 12.32
N SER A 65 2.60 4.34 11.23
CA SER A 65 1.28 4.96 11.22
C SER A 65 0.40 4.33 10.13
N GLY A 66 -0.88 4.72 10.01
CA GLY A 66 -1.75 4.21 8.94
C GLY A 66 -2.21 2.76 9.10
N LEU A 67 -2.56 2.13 7.97
CA LEU A 67 -3.23 0.83 7.93
C LEU A 67 -2.42 -0.35 8.48
N PRO A 68 -1.10 -0.48 8.21
CA PRO A 68 -0.32 -1.60 8.74
C PRO A 68 -0.30 -1.66 10.27
N LEU A 69 -0.16 -0.49 10.92
CA LEU A 69 -0.23 -0.39 12.38
C LEU A 69 -1.63 -0.76 12.90
N GLU A 70 -2.69 -0.25 12.26
CA GLU A 70 -4.05 -0.57 12.66
C GLU A 70 -4.33 -2.07 12.56
N ILE A 71 -3.88 -2.73 11.49
CA ILE A 71 -4.04 -4.18 11.30
C ILE A 71 -3.33 -4.95 12.42
N ASP A 72 -2.10 -4.56 12.79
CA ASP A 72 -1.35 -5.21 13.88
C ASP A 72 -2.06 -5.07 15.23
N LEU A 73 -2.55 -3.87 15.55
CA LEU A 73 -3.31 -3.61 16.77
C LEU A 73 -4.62 -4.40 16.80
N ARG A 74 -5.33 -4.49 15.67
CA ARG A 74 -6.57 -5.29 15.55
C ARG A 74 -6.32 -6.78 15.71
N LYS A 75 -5.19 -7.30 15.21
CA LYS A 75 -4.78 -8.70 15.43
C LYS A 75 -4.52 -8.98 16.91
N LYS A 76 -3.75 -8.13 17.59
CA LYS A 76 -3.50 -8.24 19.03
C LYS A 76 -4.79 -8.17 19.85
N GLN A 77 -5.68 -7.24 19.49
CA GLN A 77 -7.00 -7.13 20.11
C GLN A 77 -7.80 -8.44 19.92
N TYR A 78 -7.84 -8.98 18.70
CA TYR A 78 -8.53 -10.23 18.41
C TYR A 78 -7.95 -11.41 19.22
N GLU A 79 -6.64 -11.56 19.27
CA GLU A 79 -5.97 -12.62 20.04
C GLU A 79 -6.32 -12.54 21.53
N TYR A 80 -6.24 -11.35 22.12
CA TYR A 80 -6.60 -11.14 23.53
C TYR A 80 -8.04 -11.54 23.83
N TYR A 81 -9.01 -11.10 23.02
CA TYR A 81 -10.42 -11.45 23.25
C TYR A 81 -10.74 -12.90 22.90
N ARG A 82 -10.10 -13.48 21.89
CA ARG A 82 -10.20 -14.90 21.57
C ARG A 82 -9.76 -15.75 22.77
N ASP A 83 -8.58 -15.45 23.31
CA ASP A 83 -8.02 -16.22 24.41
C ASP A 83 -8.84 -16.01 25.69
N LYS A 84 -9.32 -14.80 25.96
CA LYS A 84 -10.21 -14.51 27.09
C LYS A 84 -11.57 -15.23 27.00
N LEU A 85 -12.16 -15.31 25.81
CA LEU A 85 -13.45 -16.01 25.62
C LEU A 85 -13.31 -17.53 25.71
N LEU A 86 -12.13 -18.06 25.36
CA LEU A 86 -11.80 -19.49 25.43
C LEU A 86 -11.12 -19.87 26.74
N ASP A 87 -10.86 -18.92 27.64
CA ASP A 87 -10.40 -19.18 29.00
C ASP A 87 -11.59 -19.53 29.88
N PHE A 88 -11.87 -20.83 29.97
CA PHE A 88 -12.98 -21.38 30.76
C PHE A 88 -12.63 -21.56 32.24
N LYS A 89 -11.58 -20.91 32.76
CA LYS A 89 -11.21 -20.98 34.19
C LYS A 89 -12.35 -20.61 35.15
N ASP A 90 -13.33 -19.83 34.70
CA ASP A 90 -14.54 -19.49 35.47
C ASP A 90 -15.73 -20.45 35.27
N LEU A 91 -15.68 -21.40 34.33
CA LEU A 91 -16.75 -22.39 34.11
C LEU A 91 -16.57 -23.70 34.91
N ALA A 92 -15.42 -23.87 35.59
CA ALA A 92 -15.16 -25.00 36.48
C ALA A 92 -15.63 -24.77 37.93
N GLY A 93 -16.67 -23.94 38.13
CA GLY A 93 -17.27 -23.64 39.44
C GLY A 93 -18.71 -24.13 39.61
N GLY A 94 -19.25 -24.94 38.70
CA GLY A 94 -20.64 -25.39 38.70
C GLY A 94 -20.82 -26.90 38.58
N GLY A 95 -19.85 -27.69 39.06
CA GLY A 95 -19.99 -29.13 39.22
C GLY A 95 -20.63 -29.44 40.58
N ILE A 96 -21.94 -29.72 40.54
CA ILE A 96 -22.76 -30.20 41.65
C ILE A 96 -22.05 -31.41 42.30
N LYS A 97 -21.66 -31.29 43.58
CA LYS A 97 -21.43 -32.43 44.48
C LYS A 97 -22.64 -32.56 45.39
#